data_AF-A0A8T5QCV0-F1
#
_entry.id   AF-A0A8T5QCV0-F1
#
_cell.length_a   1.000
_cell.length_b   1.000
_cell.length_c   1.000
_cell.angle_alpha   90.00
_cell.angle_beta   90.00
_cell.angle_gamma   90.00
#
_symmetry.space_group_name_H-M   'P 1'
#
loop_
_entity.id
_entity.type
_entity.pdbx_description
1 polymer ?
#
loop_
_entity_poly.entity_id
_entity_poly.type
_entity_poly.pdbx_seq_one_letter_code
_entity_poly.pdbx_strand_id
1 'polypeptide(L)'
;MIETDVRKLFTLEDGVHVERHVRVIDNSFIFTDHKGKPVSKKKKITENLIKYVVTELVGEEALPIIFYLKGKNQISEFIIAEELDMEIHLVRNLLYRLLEFNIVSFIRKKDRIKGWYICYWDFNEHMTPYLGEKIRISKISKLKERLEKEQKHTFYMCRNACVRMPFEKSMEFNFKCPECGTLMNEQDNTRTQEFIKEQLKELESKKRIC
;
A
#
# COMPACT_ATOMS: atom_id res chain seq x y z
N MET A 1 -34.58 -3.70 11.16
CA MET A 1 -34.36 -2.83 12.34
C MET A 1 -33.64 -3.65 13.40
N ILE A 2 -32.30 -3.69 13.34
CA ILE A 2 -31.42 -4.04 14.46
C ILE A 2 -30.17 -3.19 14.23
N GLU A 3 -30.12 -2.04 14.89
CA GLU A 3 -29.03 -1.08 14.87
C GLU A 3 -27.99 -1.58 15.89
N THR A 4 -26.85 -2.09 15.44
CA THR A 4 -25.78 -2.50 16.36
C THR A 4 -24.71 -1.41 16.37
N ASP A 5 -24.83 -0.53 17.36
CA ASP A 5 -23.93 0.59 17.61
C ASP A 5 -22.61 0.05 18.21
N VAL A 6 -21.60 -0.21 17.36
CA VAL A 6 -20.29 -0.67 17.83
C VAL A 6 -19.41 0.55 18.10
N ARG A 7 -19.41 1.01 19.35
CA ARG A 7 -18.51 2.06 19.84
C ARG A 7 -17.08 1.54 19.89
N LYS A 8 -16.17 2.11 19.09
CA LYS A 8 -14.73 1.93 19.26
C LYS A 8 -14.07 3.29 19.50
N LEU A 9 -13.53 3.45 20.70
CA LEU A 9 -12.69 4.58 21.08
C LEU A 9 -11.32 4.43 20.40
N PHE A 10 -10.88 5.44 19.67
CA PHE A 10 -9.51 5.56 19.17
C PHE A 10 -8.91 6.86 19.67
N THR A 11 -7.72 6.78 20.26
CA THR A 11 -6.92 7.94 20.68
C THR A 11 -5.99 8.37 19.55
N LEU A 12 -5.93 9.67 19.28
CA LEU A 12 -4.87 10.32 18.48
C LEU A 12 -4.03 11.21 19.39
N GLU A 13 -2.79 11.48 18.98
CA GLU A 13 -1.67 12.02 19.79
C GLU A 13 -1.88 13.42 20.42
N ASP A 14 -2.99 14.10 20.15
CA ASP A 14 -3.30 15.43 20.71
C ASP A 14 -4.37 15.42 21.82
N GLY A 15 -4.73 14.25 22.38
CA GLY A 15 -5.60 14.15 23.56
C GLY A 15 -7.08 14.51 23.34
N VAL A 16 -7.51 14.86 22.13
CA VAL A 16 -8.91 15.17 21.83
C VAL A 16 -9.71 13.88 21.59
N HIS A 17 -10.73 13.64 22.42
CA HIS A 17 -11.69 12.56 22.22
C HIS A 17 -12.69 12.97 21.14
N VAL A 18 -12.77 12.22 20.04
CA VAL A 18 -13.75 12.47 18.97
C VAL A 18 -14.68 11.26 18.85
N GLU A 19 -15.94 11.43 19.25
CA GLU A 19 -16.99 10.47 18.92
C GLU A 19 -17.29 10.54 17.42
N ARG A 20 -17.06 9.45 16.69
CA ARG A 20 -17.48 9.32 15.29
C ARG A 20 -18.55 8.26 15.19
N HIS A 21 -19.78 8.70 14.90
CA HIS A 21 -20.88 7.80 14.57
C HIS A 21 -20.66 7.23 13.17
N VAL A 22 -20.52 5.90 13.07
CA VAL A 22 -20.53 5.18 11.80
C VAL A 22 -21.95 4.66 11.59
N ARG A 23 -22.67 5.19 10.61
CA ARG A 23 -23.94 4.60 10.15
C ARG A 23 -23.70 3.91 8.80
N VAL A 24 -24.07 2.63 8.73
CA VAL A 24 -24.08 1.86 7.48
C VAL A 24 -25.48 1.97 6.89
N ILE A 25 -25.61 2.67 5.75
CA ILE A 25 -26.83 2.71 4.95
C ILE A 25 -26.41 2.42 3.50
N ASP A 26 -27.08 1.47 2.85
CA ASP A 26 -26.91 1.10 1.44
C ASP A 26 -25.47 0.81 0.99
N ASN A 27 -24.81 -0.11 1.70
CA ASN A 27 -23.52 -0.72 1.30
C ASN A 27 -22.40 0.27 0.91
N SER A 28 -22.49 1.50 1.41
CA SER A 28 -21.54 2.58 1.20
C SER A 28 -21.14 3.17 2.55
N PHE A 29 -19.83 3.32 2.80
CA PHE A 29 -19.34 4.01 3.98
C PHE A 29 -19.53 5.52 3.78
N ILE A 30 -20.55 6.09 4.43
CA ILE A 30 -20.77 7.54 4.45
C ILE A 30 -20.06 8.11 5.68
N PHE A 31 -18.91 8.76 5.48
CA PHE A 31 -18.30 9.60 6.50
C PHE A 31 -19.03 10.94 6.53
N THR A 32 -19.76 11.22 7.60
CA THR A 32 -20.36 12.54 7.86
C THR A 32 -19.42 13.38 8.71
N ASP A 33 -19.35 14.68 8.42
CA ASP A 33 -18.68 15.63 9.31
C ASP A 33 -19.47 15.85 10.61
N HIS A 34 -18.93 16.66 11.52
CA HIS A 34 -19.57 17.09 12.78
C HIS A 34 -20.89 17.87 12.56
N LYS A 35 -21.27 18.16 11.31
CA LYS A 35 -22.51 18.83 10.92
C LYS A 35 -23.46 17.91 10.15
N GLY A 36 -23.19 16.59 10.11
CA GLY A 36 -24.05 15.61 9.44
C GLY A 36 -24.08 15.72 7.91
N LYS A 37 -23.14 16.49 7.29
CA LYS A 37 -23.08 16.61 5.84
C LYS A 37 -22.30 15.44 5.24
N PRO A 38 -22.82 14.79 4.18
CA PRO A 38 -22.08 13.77 3.45
C PRO A 38 -20.88 14.41 2.78
N VAL A 39 -19.67 14.08 3.23
CA VAL A 39 -18.43 14.51 2.57
C VAL A 39 -18.20 13.59 1.37
N SER A 40 -19.03 13.72 0.34
CA SER A 40 -18.91 12.95 -0.90
C SER A 40 -18.45 13.86 -2.04
N LYS A 41 -17.21 14.33 -1.97
CA LYS A 41 -16.53 14.70 -3.22
C LYS A 41 -16.20 13.38 -3.92
N LYS A 42 -17.05 12.95 -4.85
CA LYS A 42 -16.73 11.84 -5.78
C LYS A 42 -15.49 12.24 -6.56
N LYS A 43 -14.33 11.82 -6.09
CA LYS A 43 -13.09 12.05 -6.80
C LYS A 43 -13.06 11.10 -7.99
N LYS A 44 -12.89 11.65 -9.20
CA LYS A 44 -12.78 10.85 -10.42
C LYS A 44 -11.51 10.00 -10.31
N ILE A 45 -11.70 8.69 -10.22
CA ILE A 45 -10.61 7.73 -10.13
C ILE A 45 -9.98 7.64 -11.52
N THR A 46 -8.67 7.89 -11.58
CA THR A 46 -7.93 7.84 -12.84
C THR A 46 -7.31 6.47 -13.03
N GLU A 47 -7.23 6.00 -14.28
CA GLU A 47 -6.60 4.72 -14.58
C GLU A 47 -5.14 4.67 -14.15
N ASN A 48 -4.44 5.80 -14.22
CA ASN A 48 -3.06 5.91 -13.74
C ASN A 48 -2.94 5.65 -12.23
N LEU A 49 -3.94 6.05 -11.43
CA LEU A 49 -3.94 5.79 -10.00
C LEU A 49 -4.19 4.31 -9.71
N ILE A 50 -5.09 3.67 -10.46
CA ILE A 50 -5.32 2.22 -10.36
C ILE A 50 -4.04 1.47 -10.70
N LYS A 51 -3.38 1.80 -11.82
CA LYS A 51 -2.11 1.20 -12.23
C LYS A 51 -1.06 1.32 -11.13
N TYR A 52 -0.84 2.55 -10.66
CA TYR A 52 0.13 2.81 -9.59
C TYR A 52 -0.15 1.97 -8.34
N VAL A 53 -1.38 1.94 -7.83
CA VAL A 53 -1.72 1.21 -6.60
C VAL A 53 -1.55 -0.29 -6.77
N VAL A 54 -2.04 -0.86 -7.87
CA VAL A 54 -1.97 -2.31 -8.11
C VAL A 54 -0.53 -2.75 -8.31
N THR A 55 0.24 -2.04 -9.13
CA THR A 55 1.66 -2.34 -9.37
C THR A 55 2.48 -2.26 -8.08
N GLU A 56 2.26 -1.26 -7.24
CA GLU A 56 3.04 -1.07 -6.01
C GLU A 56 2.71 -2.07 -4.90
N LEU A 57 1.48 -2.58 -4.84
CA LEU A 57 1.04 -3.49 -3.77
C LEU A 57 1.10 -4.96 -4.16
N VAL A 58 0.78 -5.27 -5.41
CA VAL A 58 0.64 -6.65 -5.90
C VAL A 58 1.61 -6.90 -7.06
N GLY A 59 1.74 -5.99 -8.01
CA GLY A 59 2.59 -6.18 -9.18
C GLY A 59 1.84 -5.92 -10.47
N GLU A 60 2.58 -5.80 -11.57
CA GLU A 60 2.03 -5.48 -12.88
C GLU A 60 1.15 -6.61 -13.44
N GLU A 61 1.44 -7.86 -13.06
CA GLU A 61 0.71 -9.04 -13.49
C GLU A 61 -0.77 -9.05 -13.05
N ALA A 62 -1.13 -8.26 -12.03
CA ALA A 62 -2.50 -8.16 -11.53
C ALA A 62 -3.35 -7.12 -12.29
N LEU A 63 -2.74 -6.27 -13.11
CA LEU A 63 -3.44 -5.21 -13.85
C LEU A 63 -4.52 -5.74 -14.81
N PRO A 64 -4.28 -6.80 -15.61
CA PRO A 64 -5.29 -7.32 -16.53
C PRO A 64 -6.59 -7.74 -15.81
N ILE A 65 -6.47 -8.38 -14.65
CA ILE A 65 -7.61 -8.79 -13.83
C ILE A 65 -8.41 -7.58 -13.35
N ILE A 66 -7.74 -6.55 -12.84
CA ILE A 66 -8.42 -5.34 -12.34
C ILE A 66 -9.09 -4.56 -13.47
N PHE A 67 -8.44 -4.42 -14.62
CA PHE A 67 -9.06 -3.76 -15.76
C PHE A 67 -10.21 -4.56 -16.36
N TYR A 68 -10.13 -5.89 -16.35
CA TYR A 68 -11.23 -6.75 -16.76
C TYR A 68 -12.45 -6.64 -15.84
N LEU A 69 -12.22 -6.60 -14.51
CA LEU A 69 -13.27 -6.46 -13.51
C LEU A 69 -13.87 -5.04 -13.46
N LYS A 70 -13.20 -4.03 -14.02
CA LYS A 70 -13.66 -2.64 -14.00
C LYS A 70 -15.02 -2.52 -14.70
N GLY A 71 -16.02 -2.03 -13.96
CA GLY A 71 -17.39 -1.88 -14.45
C GLY A 71 -18.18 -3.19 -14.55
N LYS A 72 -17.60 -4.31 -14.11
CA LYS A 72 -18.26 -5.62 -14.01
C LYS A 72 -18.45 -5.99 -12.54
N ASN A 73 -19.54 -6.70 -12.26
CA ASN A 73 -19.84 -7.18 -10.92
C ASN A 73 -20.07 -8.69 -10.92
N GLN A 74 -19.66 -9.34 -9.84
CA GLN A 74 -19.84 -10.74 -9.51
C GLN A 74 -19.37 -11.64 -10.64
N ILE A 75 -18.12 -11.49 -11.03
CA ILE A 75 -17.49 -12.28 -12.09
C ILE A 75 -16.83 -13.51 -11.46
N SER A 76 -17.10 -14.68 -12.02
CA SER A 76 -16.47 -15.92 -11.57
C SER A 76 -14.98 -15.93 -11.92
N GLU A 77 -14.15 -16.47 -11.03
CA GLU A 77 -12.72 -16.70 -11.29
C GLU A 77 -12.45 -17.54 -12.55
N PHE A 78 -13.37 -18.43 -12.94
CA PHE A 78 -13.26 -19.21 -14.17
C PHE A 78 -13.45 -18.35 -15.42
N ILE A 79 -14.40 -17.41 -15.39
CA ILE A 79 -14.64 -16.46 -16.49
C ILE A 79 -13.43 -15.52 -16.63
N ILE A 80 -12.86 -15.06 -15.51
CA ILE A 80 -11.65 -14.22 -15.52
C ILE A 80 -10.49 -14.98 -16.19
N ALA A 81 -10.29 -16.24 -15.83
CA ALA A 81 -9.24 -17.08 -16.40
C ALA A 81 -9.43 -17.32 -17.91
N GLU A 82 -10.64 -17.64 -18.34
CA GLU A 82 -10.97 -17.87 -19.75
C GLU A 82 -10.80 -16.61 -20.60
N GLU A 83 -11.33 -15.47 -20.14
CA GLU A 83 -11.34 -14.24 -20.92
C GLU A 83 -9.98 -13.54 -21.00
N LEU A 84 -9.11 -13.80 -20.03
CA LEU A 84 -7.75 -13.27 -20.01
C LEU A 84 -6.72 -14.28 -20.53
N ASP A 85 -7.14 -15.47 -20.93
CA ASP A 85 -6.27 -16.60 -21.32
C ASP A 85 -5.17 -16.85 -20.27
N MET A 86 -5.59 -16.88 -18.99
CA MET A 86 -4.71 -17.08 -17.83
C MET A 86 -5.01 -18.41 -17.15
N GLU A 87 -3.96 -19.04 -16.62
CA GLU A 87 -4.15 -20.22 -15.78
C GLU A 87 -4.97 -19.91 -14.52
N ILE A 88 -5.94 -20.77 -14.21
CA ILE A 88 -6.84 -20.58 -13.06
C ILE A 88 -6.08 -20.46 -11.73
N HIS A 89 -4.95 -21.15 -11.58
CA HIS A 89 -4.12 -21.08 -10.39
C HIS A 89 -3.46 -19.71 -10.23
N LEU A 90 -2.97 -19.13 -11.33
CA LEU A 90 -2.41 -17.78 -11.35
C LEU A 90 -3.49 -16.75 -11.01
N VAL A 91 -4.67 -16.84 -11.64
CA VAL A 91 -5.80 -15.93 -11.39
C VAL A 91 -6.20 -15.96 -9.91
N ARG A 92 -6.34 -17.15 -9.31
CA ARG A 92 -6.66 -17.27 -7.88
C ARG A 92 -5.59 -16.64 -6.98
N ASN A 93 -4.32 -16.90 -7.27
CA ASN A 93 -3.21 -16.31 -6.51
C ASN A 93 -3.29 -14.78 -6.53
N LEU A 94 -3.45 -14.19 -7.72
CA LEU A 94 -3.54 -12.74 -7.88
C LEU A 94 -4.79 -12.16 -7.20
N LEU A 95 -5.95 -12.82 -7.32
CA LEU A 95 -7.17 -12.40 -6.65
C LEU A 95 -7.04 -12.42 -5.12
N TYR A 96 -6.35 -13.41 -4.55
CA TYR A 96 -6.07 -13.44 -3.11
C TYR A 96 -5.11 -12.34 -2.67
N ARG A 97 -4.04 -12.07 -3.43
CA ARG A 97 -3.13 -10.95 -3.13
C ARG A 97 -3.86 -9.59 -3.23
N LEU A 98 -4.76 -9.43 -4.20
CA LEU A 98 -5.60 -8.23 -4.33
C LEU A 98 -6.59 -8.10 -3.16
N LEU A 99 -7.11 -9.23 -2.66
CA LEU A 99 -8.03 -9.28 -1.52
C LEU A 99 -7.35 -8.84 -0.21
N GLU A 100 -6.08 -9.18 0.02
CA GLU A 100 -5.33 -8.77 1.20
C GLU A 100 -5.32 -7.24 1.39
N PHE A 101 -5.33 -6.50 0.28
CA PHE A 101 -5.38 -5.03 0.27
C PHE A 101 -6.79 -4.45 0.12
N ASN A 102 -7.83 -5.31 0.10
CA ASN A 102 -9.23 -4.96 -0.20
C ASN A 102 -9.42 -4.26 -1.55
N ILE A 103 -8.54 -4.53 -2.52
CA ILE A 103 -8.68 -4.03 -3.91
C ILE A 103 -9.83 -4.74 -4.60
N VAL A 104 -10.04 -6.02 -4.27
CA VAL A 104 -11.20 -6.81 -4.69
C VAL A 104 -12.00 -7.28 -3.47
N SER A 105 -13.26 -7.60 -3.69
CA SER A 105 -14.09 -8.35 -2.76
C SER A 105 -14.68 -9.57 -3.46
N PHE A 106 -15.19 -10.53 -2.69
CA PHE A 106 -15.84 -11.70 -3.28
C PHE A 106 -17.05 -12.14 -2.47
N ILE A 107 -17.94 -12.83 -3.17
CA ILE A 107 -19.05 -13.58 -2.59
C ILE A 107 -18.96 -15.04 -3.02
N ARG A 108 -19.40 -15.95 -2.15
CA ARG A 108 -19.46 -17.39 -2.46
C ARG A 108 -20.91 -17.80 -2.67
N LYS A 109 -21.19 -18.45 -3.79
CA LYS A 109 -22.50 -19.03 -4.07
C LYS A 109 -22.35 -20.53 -4.25
N LYS A 110 -23.31 -21.29 -3.71
CA LYS A 110 -23.39 -22.73 -3.92
C LYS A 110 -24.00 -23.00 -5.29
N ASP A 111 -23.30 -23.77 -6.11
CA ASP A 111 -23.82 -24.25 -7.38
C ASP A 111 -24.93 -25.27 -7.11
N ARG A 112 -26.12 -25.04 -7.66
CA ARG A 112 -27.28 -25.91 -7.48
C ARG A 112 -27.15 -27.23 -8.23
N ILE A 113 -26.31 -27.28 -9.27
CA ILE A 113 -26.15 -28.45 -10.13
C ILE A 113 -25.03 -29.34 -9.59
N LYS A 114 -23.83 -28.77 -9.43
CA LYS A 114 -22.63 -29.53 -9.05
C LYS A 114 -22.39 -29.59 -7.53
N GLY A 115 -23.10 -28.77 -6.75
CA GLY A 115 -23.02 -28.78 -5.29
C GLY A 115 -21.79 -28.09 -4.68
N TRP A 116 -20.78 -27.75 -5.48
CA TRP A 116 -19.59 -27.01 -5.04
C TRP A 116 -19.83 -25.50 -4.89
N TYR A 117 -18.88 -24.79 -4.28
CA TYR A 117 -18.95 -23.33 -4.13
C TYR A 117 -18.13 -22.63 -5.20
N ILE A 118 -18.69 -21.58 -5.79
CA ILE A 118 -18.02 -20.72 -6.75
C ILE A 118 -17.83 -19.33 -6.12
N CYS A 119 -16.61 -18.81 -6.23
CA CYS A 119 -16.26 -17.45 -5.84
C CYS A 119 -16.55 -16.49 -7.00
N TYR A 120 -17.24 -15.40 -6.69
CA TYR A 120 -17.54 -14.31 -7.61
C TYR A 120 -16.90 -13.04 -7.07
N TRP A 121 -16.18 -12.34 -7.93
CA TRP A 121 -15.28 -11.25 -7.57
C TRP A 121 -15.79 -9.91 -8.09
N ASP A 122 -15.55 -8.87 -7.29
CA ASP A 122 -15.91 -7.47 -7.53
C ASP A 122 -14.67 -6.60 -7.34
N PHE A 123 -14.49 -5.59 -8.19
CA PHE A 123 -13.43 -4.59 -8.01
C PHE A 123 -13.90 -3.45 -7.10
N ASN A 124 -13.21 -3.24 -5.97
CA ASN A 124 -13.52 -2.19 -5.00
C ASN A 124 -12.85 -0.87 -5.40
N GLU A 125 -13.29 -0.28 -6.52
CA GLU A 125 -12.65 0.90 -7.12
C GLU A 125 -12.50 2.05 -6.10
N HIS A 126 -13.49 2.25 -5.23
CA HIS A 126 -13.50 3.29 -4.19
C HIS A 126 -12.34 3.23 -3.19
N MET A 127 -11.70 2.07 -3.01
CA MET A 127 -10.55 1.92 -2.11
C MET A 127 -9.25 2.48 -2.71
N THR A 128 -9.18 2.61 -4.04
CA THR A 128 -7.96 2.99 -4.76
C THR A 128 -7.35 4.30 -4.28
N PRO A 129 -8.11 5.41 -4.09
CA PRO A 129 -7.53 6.67 -3.60
C PRO A 129 -6.95 6.57 -2.19
N TYR A 130 -7.61 5.84 -1.30
CA TYR A 130 -7.13 5.61 0.06
C TYR A 130 -5.83 4.80 0.06
N LEU A 131 -5.76 3.74 -0.74
CA LEU A 131 -4.56 2.91 -0.87
C LEU A 131 -3.40 3.70 -1.47
N GLY A 132 -3.65 4.52 -2.49
CA GLY A 132 -2.63 5.40 -3.07
C GLY A 132 -2.01 6.35 -2.05
N GLU A 133 -2.84 6.95 -1.20
CA GLU A 133 -2.38 7.82 -0.11
C GLU A 133 -1.60 7.03 0.96
N LYS A 134 -2.08 5.83 1.33
CA LYS A 134 -1.39 4.95 2.29
C LYS A 134 0.02 4.58 1.80
N ILE A 135 0.17 4.22 0.52
CA ILE A 135 1.47 3.94 -0.09
C ILE A 135 2.38 5.18 -0.02
N ARG A 136 1.85 6.35 -0.38
CA ARG A 136 2.60 7.61 -0.35
C ARG A 136 3.13 7.94 1.05
N ILE A 137 2.27 7.85 2.07
CA ILE A 137 2.64 8.08 3.47
C ILE A 137 3.71 7.07 3.93
N SER A 138 3.55 5.79 3.58
CA SER A 138 4.53 4.77 3.92
C SER A 138 5.90 5.04 3.29
N LYS A 139 5.95 5.43 2.00
CA LYS A 139 7.19 5.81 1.32
C LYS A 139 7.87 7.01 1.99
N ILE A 140 7.10 8.06 2.33
CA ILE A 140 7.62 9.24 3.05
C ILE A 140 8.19 8.84 4.41
N SER A 141 7.47 8.02 5.19
CA SER A 141 7.94 7.55 6.49
C SER A 141 9.27 6.80 6.39
N LYS A 142 9.40 5.86 5.44
CA LYS A 142 10.65 5.11 5.20
C LYS A 142 11.80 6.02 4.76
N LEU A 143 11.53 7.02 3.91
CA LEU A 143 12.55 7.98 3.47
C LEU A 143 12.99 8.91 4.62
N LYS A 144 12.06 9.34 5.48
CA LYS A 144 12.39 10.14 6.67
C LYS A 144 13.24 9.35 7.65
N GLU A 145 12.87 8.11 7.93
CA GLU A 145 13.67 7.21 8.79
C GLU A 145 15.07 6.98 8.20
N ARG A 146 15.17 6.77 6.89
CA ARG A 146 16.47 6.66 6.21
C ARG A 146 17.28 7.94 6.34
N LEU A 147 16.68 9.11 6.07
CA LEU A 147 17.36 10.40 6.16
C LEU A 147 17.88 10.65 7.58
N GLU A 148 17.09 10.34 8.60
CA GLU A 148 17.47 10.48 10.00
C GLU A 148 18.68 9.60 10.34
N LYS A 149 18.70 8.34 9.85
CA LYS A 149 19.86 7.46 10.00
C LYS A 149 21.11 8.03 9.33
N GLU A 150 20.97 8.52 8.09
CA GLU A 150 22.06 9.13 7.31
C GLU A 150 22.59 10.43 7.93
N GLN A 151 21.79 11.13 8.73
CA GLN A 151 22.20 12.36 9.44
C GLN A 151 22.85 12.08 10.80
N LYS A 152 22.35 11.06 11.52
CA LYS A 152 22.82 10.74 12.87
C LYS A 152 24.07 9.87 12.88
N HIS A 153 24.26 9.02 11.86
CA HIS A 153 25.35 8.05 11.84
C HIS A 153 26.36 8.38 10.76
N THR A 154 27.63 8.25 11.12
CA THR A 154 28.73 8.19 10.17
C THR A 154 28.82 6.78 9.62
N PHE A 155 28.99 6.66 8.30
CA PHE A 155 29.10 5.37 7.63
C PHE A 155 30.52 5.17 7.10
N TYR A 156 30.98 3.94 7.14
CA TYR A 156 32.22 3.50 6.51
C TYR A 156 31.88 2.51 5.40
N MET A 157 32.62 2.60 4.31
CA MET A 157 32.45 1.77 3.13
C MET A 157 33.77 1.15 2.73
N CYS A 158 33.73 -0.14 2.37
CA CYS A 158 34.86 -0.81 1.77
C CYS A 158 35.18 -0.20 0.39
N ARG A 159 36.47 -0.04 0.05
CA ARG A 159 36.90 0.45 -1.27
C ARG A 159 36.41 -0.42 -2.43
N ASN A 160 36.27 -1.71 -2.20
CA ASN A 160 35.74 -2.69 -3.15
C ASN A 160 34.20 -2.78 -3.12
N ALA A 161 33.52 -1.87 -2.40
CA ALA A 161 32.08 -1.80 -2.25
C ALA A 161 31.40 -3.07 -1.70
N CYS A 162 32.13 -3.95 -1.01
CA CYS A 162 31.57 -5.20 -0.47
C CYS A 162 30.50 -4.93 0.60
N VAL A 163 30.79 -4.00 1.51
CA VAL A 163 29.97 -3.74 2.70
C VAL A 163 30.03 -2.25 3.06
N ARG A 164 28.88 -1.74 3.54
CA ARG A 164 28.71 -0.42 4.16
C ARG A 164 28.15 -0.60 5.57
N MET A 165 28.77 0.02 6.57
CA MET A 165 28.38 -0.13 7.98
C MET A 165 28.46 1.20 8.73
N PRO A 166 27.67 1.37 9.80
CA PRO A 166 27.80 2.53 10.69
C PRO A 166 29.13 2.46 11.47
N PHE A 167 29.51 3.57 12.09
CA PHE A 167 30.74 3.70 12.86
C PHE A 167 30.90 2.62 13.94
N GLU A 168 29.86 2.37 14.74
CA GLU A 168 29.91 1.44 15.88
C GLU A 168 30.29 0.03 15.41
N LYS A 169 29.61 -0.45 14.36
CA LYS A 169 29.91 -1.76 13.77
C LYS A 169 31.27 -1.77 13.08
N SER A 170 31.67 -0.66 12.47
CA SER A 170 33.00 -0.55 11.86
C SER A 170 34.11 -0.62 12.92
N MET A 171 33.88 -0.03 14.10
CA MET A 171 34.79 -0.09 15.24
C MET A 171 34.94 -1.52 15.77
N GLU A 172 33.84 -2.28 15.86
CA GLU A 172 33.87 -3.72 16.23
C GLU A 172 34.76 -4.55 15.30
N PHE A 173 34.78 -4.23 13.99
CA PHE A 173 35.64 -4.87 12.99
C PHE A 173 36.99 -4.16 12.80
N ASN A 174 37.40 -3.26 13.70
CA ASN A 174 38.64 -2.47 13.60
C ASN A 174 38.79 -1.77 12.23
N PHE A 175 37.69 -1.28 11.67
CA PHE A 175 37.58 -0.66 10.35
C PHE A 175 38.06 -1.55 9.21
N LYS A 176 38.05 -2.87 9.36
CA LYS A 176 38.37 -3.83 8.29
C LYS A 176 37.09 -4.43 7.74
N CYS A 177 37.03 -4.58 6.42
CA CYS A 177 35.91 -5.23 5.76
C CYS A 177 35.86 -6.72 6.15
N PRO A 178 34.72 -7.25 6.63
CA PRO A 178 34.60 -8.65 7.01
C PRO A 178 34.70 -9.62 5.83
N GLU A 179 34.44 -9.16 4.61
CA GLU A 179 34.46 -9.98 3.38
C GLU A 179 35.85 -10.08 2.75
N CYS A 180 36.60 -8.97 2.69
CA CYS A 180 37.87 -8.91 1.95
C CYS A 180 39.08 -8.45 2.79
N GLY A 181 38.88 -8.13 4.07
CA GLY A 181 39.94 -7.73 5.00
C GLY A 181 40.56 -6.36 4.75
N THR A 182 40.18 -5.65 3.69
CA THR A 182 40.71 -4.31 3.39
C THR A 182 40.18 -3.26 4.36
N LEU A 183 40.97 -2.21 4.59
CA LEU A 183 40.54 -1.06 5.39
C LEU A 183 39.32 -0.36 4.75
N MET A 184 38.36 -0.01 5.59
CA MET A 184 37.17 0.74 5.22
C MET A 184 37.42 2.24 5.38
N ASN A 185 36.82 3.04 4.51
CA ASN A 185 36.95 4.51 4.55
C ASN A 185 35.63 5.13 4.98
N GLU A 186 35.70 6.25 5.70
CA GLU A 186 34.52 7.07 5.96
C GLU A 186 33.88 7.51 4.65
N GLN A 187 32.57 7.38 4.57
CA GLN A 187 31.78 7.77 3.41
C GLN A 187 31.14 9.13 3.67
N ASP A 188 31.36 10.06 2.74
CA ASP A 188 30.58 11.28 2.67
C ASP A 188 29.16 10.98 2.18
N ASN A 189 28.18 11.19 3.07
CA ASN A 189 26.76 10.95 2.78
C ASN A 189 26.01 12.22 2.36
N THR A 190 26.66 13.38 2.21
CA THR A 190 26.02 14.65 1.84
C THR A 190 25.13 14.52 0.60
N ARG A 191 25.68 13.98 -0.50
CA ARG A 191 24.94 13.73 -1.74
C ARG A 191 23.74 12.79 -1.55
N THR A 192 23.89 11.78 -0.70
CA THR A 192 22.82 10.82 -0.39
C THR A 192 21.69 11.52 0.37
N GLN A 193 22.03 12.36 1.36
CA GLN A 193 21.05 13.12 2.12
C GLN A 193 20.31 14.13 1.24
N GLU A 194 21.02 14.85 0.36
CA GLU A 194 20.42 15.79 -0.60
C GLU A 194 19.42 15.08 -1.51
N PHE A 195 19.83 13.95 -2.11
CA PHE A 195 18.95 13.15 -2.95
C PHE A 195 17.68 12.68 -2.22
N ILE A 196 17.80 12.21 -0.97
CA ILE A 196 16.65 11.80 -0.18
C ILE A 196 15.74 13.01 0.15
N LYS A 197 16.31 14.17 0.46
CA LYS A 197 15.55 15.41 0.72
C LYS A 197 14.79 15.86 -0.53
N GLU A 198 15.39 15.77 -1.71
CA GLU A 198 14.74 16.09 -2.98
C GLU A 198 13.55 15.15 -3.25
N GLN A 199 13.72 13.83 -3.06
CA GLN A 199 12.63 12.87 -3.20
C GLN A 199 11.49 13.13 -2.21
N LEU A 200 11.83 13.43 -0.95
CA LEU A 200 10.83 13.79 0.07
C LEU A 200 10.06 15.03 -0.36
N LYS A 201 10.76 16.07 -0.83
CA LYS A 201 10.12 17.29 -1.35
C LYS A 201 9.19 16.97 -2.52
N GLU A 202 9.59 16.11 -3.45
CA GLU A 202 8.72 15.69 -4.56
C GLU A 202 7.46 14.98 -4.06
N LEU A 203 7.59 13.99 -3.17
CA LEU A 203 6.48 13.20 -2.63
C LEU A 203 5.54 13.99 -1.71
N GLU A 204 6.05 15.00 -1.01
CA GLU A 204 5.27 15.93 -0.19
C GLU A 204 4.62 17.02 -1.04
N SER A 205 5.29 17.48 -2.10
CA SER A 205 4.77 18.51 -3.02
C SER A 205 3.66 18.00 -3.94
N LYS A 206 3.63 16.69 -4.24
CA LYS A 206 2.48 16.00 -4.83
C LYS A 206 1.30 16.10 -3.85
N LYS A 207 0.65 17.26 -3.88
CA LYS A 207 -0.47 17.64 -3.01
C LYS A 207 -1.49 16.50 -3.02
N ARG A 208 -1.94 16.19 -1.81
CA ARG A 208 -3.11 15.38 -1.47
C ARG A 208 -3.99 15.19 -2.69
N ILE A 209 -4.06 13.96 -3.17
CA ILE A 209 -5.17 13.54 -4.02
C ILE A 209 -6.42 13.48 -3.09
N CYS A 210 -6.81 14.62 -2.49
CA CYS A 210 -8.09 14.88 -1.82
C CYS A 210 -9.08 15.61 -2.73
#